data_AF-A0A512BH14-F1
#
_entry.id   AF-A0A512BH14-F1
#
_cell.length_a   1.000
_cell.length_b   1.000
_cell.length_c   1.000
_cell.angle_alpha   90.00
_cell.angle_beta   90.00
_cell.angle_gamma   90.00
#
_symmetry.space_group_name_H-M   'P 1'
#
loop_
_entity.id
_entity.type
_entity.pdbx_description
1 polymer ?
#
loop_
_entity_poly.entity_id
_entity_poly.type
_entity_poly.pdbx_seq_one_letter_code
_entity_poly.pdbx_strand_id
1 'polypeptide(L)'
;MVKGLLFKGVVLKKDKTIAEIVENSYSGNKHIAIRITGNERKEFLFLIREAIKEIHDSFRGNLLVDETIPCICSECKDSEAPYFHKLTTLNNFISRGRQQVQCNKSADDVSIQELFDGIEMADIEAEKIKFLFLIPTRIGSTWKN
;
A
#
# COMPACT_ATOMS: atom_id res chain seq x y z
N MET A 1 18.06 8.36 4.89
CA MET A 1 18.82 7.72 5.99
C MET A 1 17.89 6.87 6.84
N VAL A 2 18.38 5.78 7.44
CA VAL A 2 17.63 5.03 8.46
C VAL A 2 17.54 5.88 9.73
N LYS A 3 16.33 6.04 10.28
CA LYS A 3 16.06 6.81 11.51
C LYS A 3 15.84 5.90 12.72
N GLY A 4 15.40 4.65 12.50
CA GLY A 4 15.20 3.67 13.55
C GLY A 4 14.78 2.31 13.00
N LEU A 5 14.75 1.30 13.87
CA LEU A 5 14.27 -0.05 13.58
C LEU A 5 12.99 -0.32 14.38
N LEU A 6 12.10 -1.12 13.81
CA LEU A 6 10.90 -1.64 14.45
C LEU A 6 10.97 -3.16 14.51
N PHE A 7 10.14 -3.79 15.35
CA PHE A 7 10.01 -5.25 15.31
C PHE A 7 9.44 -5.65 13.93
N LYS A 8 10.27 -6.34 13.13
CA LYS A 8 10.02 -6.64 11.71
C LYS A 8 9.80 -5.41 10.81
N GLY A 9 10.46 -4.29 11.09
CA GLY A 9 10.32 -3.09 10.27
C GLY A 9 11.47 -2.09 10.39
N VAL A 10 11.37 -1.01 9.62
CA VAL A 10 12.35 0.08 9.57
C VAL A 10 11.63 1.42 9.45
N VAL A 11 12.19 2.45 10.07
CA VAL A 11 11.79 3.84 9.86
C VAL A 11 12.88 4.54 9.07
N LEU A 12 12.54 5.04 7.88
CA LEU A 12 13.40 5.82 7.01
C LEU A 12 13.03 7.30 7.08
N LYS A 13 14.01 8.17 6.90
CA LYS A 13 13.81 9.63 6.78
C LYS A 13 14.58 10.18 5.58
N LYS A 14 13.92 11.00 4.78
CA LYS A 14 14.50 11.86 3.74
C LYS A 14 13.93 13.27 3.95
N ASP A 15 14.79 14.25 4.18
CA ASP A 15 14.42 15.65 4.44
C ASP A 15 13.37 15.81 5.56
N LYS A 16 12.18 16.34 5.25
CA LYS A 16 11.04 16.43 6.20
C LYS A 16 10.09 15.24 6.14
N THR A 17 10.34 14.28 5.25
CA THR A 17 9.48 13.12 5.00
C THR A 17 9.97 11.89 5.76
N ILE A 18 9.05 11.18 6.41
CA ILE A 18 9.31 9.96 7.19
C ILE A 18 8.50 8.82 6.57
N ALA A 19 9.12 7.66 6.42
CA ALA A 19 8.48 6.43 5.99
C ALA A 19 8.63 5.33 7.06
N GLU A 20 7.53 4.67 7.41
CA GLU A 20 7.48 3.47 8.23
C GLU A 20 7.21 2.27 7.31
N ILE A 21 8.05 1.24 7.38
CA ILE A 21 7.96 0.03 6.56
C ILE A 21 7.97 -1.18 7.49
N VAL A 22 6.91 -1.97 7.52
CA VAL A 22 6.74 -3.09 8.46
C VAL A 22 6.25 -4.35 7.74
N GLU A 23 6.89 -5.50 8.00
CA GLU A 23 6.32 -6.80 7.66
C GLU A 23 5.19 -7.13 8.64
N ASN A 24 3.95 -7.05 8.16
CA ASN A 24 2.79 -7.63 8.84
C ASN A 24 2.55 -9.07 8.34
N SER A 25 1.81 -9.87 9.09
CA SER A 25 1.39 -11.21 8.68
C SER A 25 -0.01 -11.48 9.20
N TYR A 26 -1.01 -11.43 8.32
CA TYR A 26 -2.42 -11.63 8.69
C TYR A 26 -2.95 -12.88 7.97
N SER A 27 -3.56 -13.79 8.73
CA SER A 27 -4.17 -15.03 8.21
C SER A 27 -3.28 -15.85 7.26
N GLY A 28 -1.97 -15.93 7.56
CA GLY A 28 -0.98 -16.70 6.79
C GLY A 28 -0.39 -15.99 5.57
N ASN A 29 -0.94 -14.84 5.16
CA ASN A 29 -0.33 -13.98 4.15
C ASN A 29 0.67 -13.02 4.82
N LYS A 30 1.90 -12.98 4.32
CA LYS A 30 2.88 -11.94 4.65
C LYS A 30 2.47 -10.66 3.93
N HIS A 31 2.73 -9.48 4.48
CA HIS A 31 2.49 -8.21 3.81
C HIS A 31 3.57 -7.21 4.17
N ILE A 32 3.99 -6.37 3.23
CA ILE A 32 4.81 -5.19 3.55
C ILE A 32 3.87 -3.99 3.60
N ALA A 33 3.70 -3.43 4.79
CA ALA A 33 2.93 -2.22 5.02
C ALA A 33 3.87 -1.01 4.97
N ILE A 34 3.55 -0.02 4.13
CA ILE A 34 4.28 1.24 4.00
C ILE A 34 3.35 2.38 4.45
N ARG A 35 3.85 3.27 5.31
CA ARG A 35 3.20 4.55 5.67
C ARG A 35 4.20 5.66 5.44
N ILE A 36 3.78 6.78 4.87
CA ILE A 36 4.66 7.93 4.63
C ILE A 36 3.95 9.22 5.03
N THR A 37 4.69 10.13 5.67
CA THR A 37 4.21 11.44 6.11
C THR A 37 5.23 12.51 5.73
N GLY A 38 4.77 13.58 5.07
CA GLY A 38 5.58 14.73 4.67
C GLY A 38 5.60 14.93 3.15
N ASN A 39 5.70 16.19 2.73
CA ASN A 39 5.35 16.69 1.39
C ASN A 39 5.90 15.87 0.21
N GLU A 40 7.13 15.33 0.31
CA GLU A 40 7.79 14.56 -0.76
C GLU A 40 7.41 13.07 -0.79
N ARG A 41 6.33 12.68 -0.11
CA ARG A 41 5.86 11.29 -0.01
C ARG A 41 5.64 10.56 -1.34
N LYS A 42 5.24 11.22 -2.43
CA LYS A 42 5.09 10.57 -3.74
C LYS A 42 6.45 10.14 -4.30
N GLU A 43 7.44 11.01 -4.22
CA GLU A 43 8.83 10.71 -4.60
C GLU A 43 9.43 9.64 -3.66
N PHE A 44 9.22 9.76 -2.35
CA PHE A 44 9.75 8.80 -1.40
C PHE A 44 9.11 7.41 -1.53
N LEU A 45 7.80 7.34 -1.83
CA LEU A 45 7.12 6.09 -2.13
C LEU A 45 7.69 5.44 -3.40
N PHE A 46 7.95 6.22 -4.44
CA PHE A 46 8.60 5.73 -5.66
C PHE A 46 9.97 5.09 -5.34
N LEU A 47 10.84 5.79 -4.60
CA LEU A 47 12.15 5.25 -4.20
C LEU A 47 12.06 3.97 -3.37
N ILE A 48 11.09 3.89 -2.45
CA ILE A 48 10.85 2.69 -1.63
C ILE A 48 10.33 1.52 -2.49
N ARG A 49 9.43 1.79 -3.45
CA ARG A 49 8.90 0.79 -4.39
C ARG A 49 10.01 0.22 -5.26
N GLU A 50 10.88 1.07 -5.82
CA GLU A 50 12.01 0.62 -6.65
C GLU A 50 12.98 -0.27 -5.85
N ALA A 51 13.34 0.13 -4.62
CA ALA A 51 14.20 -0.68 -3.75
C ALA A 51 13.56 -2.03 -3.37
N ILE A 52 12.26 -2.07 -3.08
CA ILE A 52 11.54 -3.32 -2.82
C ILE A 52 11.44 -4.18 -4.09
N LYS A 53 11.26 -3.57 -5.26
CA LYS A 53 11.24 -4.26 -6.55
C LYS A 53 12.60 -4.90 -6.86
N GLU A 54 13.71 -4.18 -6.67
CA GLU A 54 15.07 -4.72 -6.81
C GLU A 54 15.28 -5.94 -5.90
N ILE A 55 14.85 -5.84 -4.64
CA ILE A 55 14.87 -6.96 -3.69
C ILE A 55 14.02 -8.13 -4.21
N HIS A 56 12.80 -7.90 -4.69
CA HIS A 56 11.93 -8.95 -5.23
C HIS A 56 12.52 -9.62 -6.48
N ASP A 57 13.06 -8.85 -7.42
CA ASP A 57 13.68 -9.34 -8.66
C ASP A 57 14.94 -10.19 -8.37
N SER A 58 15.60 -10.00 -7.22
CA SER A 58 16.76 -10.79 -6.81
C SER A 58 16.43 -12.24 -6.41
N PHE A 59 15.16 -12.55 -6.08
CA PHE A 59 14.75 -13.90 -5.69
C PHE A 59 14.62 -14.82 -6.90
N ARG A 60 15.24 -16.00 -6.83
CA ARG A 60 15.12 -17.03 -7.88
C ARG A 60 13.76 -17.74 -7.81
N GLY A 61 12.75 -17.14 -8.43
CA GLY A 61 11.42 -17.71 -8.61
C GLY A 61 10.38 -16.65 -8.95
N ASN A 62 9.22 -17.07 -9.47
CA ASN A 62 8.13 -16.15 -9.80
C ASN A 62 7.41 -15.68 -8.51
N LEU A 63 7.97 -14.71 -7.80
CA LEU A 63 7.32 -14.07 -6.66
C LEU A 63 6.18 -13.19 -7.19
N LEU A 64 4.94 -13.67 -7.07
CA LEU A 64 3.75 -12.90 -7.43
C LEU A 64 3.43 -11.91 -6.30
N VAL A 65 3.44 -10.62 -6.61
CA VAL A 65 3.11 -9.54 -5.67
C VAL A 65 2.02 -8.66 -6.26
N ASP A 66 0.89 -8.57 -5.55
CA ASP A 66 -0.14 -7.56 -5.76
C ASP A 66 0.17 -6.32 -4.91
N GLU A 67 -0.05 -5.14 -5.46
CA GLU A 67 0.01 -3.88 -4.72
C GLU A 67 -1.39 -3.36 -4.45
N THR A 68 -1.66 -2.87 -3.23
CA THR A 68 -3.00 -2.43 -2.84
C THR A 68 -3.02 -1.12 -2.06
N ILE A 69 -4.05 -0.31 -2.33
CA ILE A 69 -4.34 0.98 -1.70
C ILE A 69 -5.59 0.83 -0.82
N PRO A 70 -5.59 1.27 0.44
CA PRO A 70 -6.79 1.27 1.28
C PRO A 70 -7.88 2.18 0.70
N CYS A 71 -9.13 1.77 0.84
CA CYS A 71 -10.26 2.61 0.49
C CYS A 71 -10.38 3.81 1.45
N ILE A 72 -10.76 4.97 0.90
CA ILE A 72 -10.96 6.23 1.63
C ILE A 72 -12.43 6.53 1.97
N CYS A 73 -13.37 5.62 1.65
CA CYS A 73 -14.78 5.82 2.01
C CYS A 73 -14.97 5.94 3.53
N SER A 74 -16.11 6.50 3.95
CA SER A 74 -16.45 6.74 5.35
C SER A 74 -16.26 5.50 6.25
N GLU A 75 -16.66 4.32 5.78
CA GLU A 75 -16.47 3.06 6.51
C GLU A 75 -15.02 2.56 6.56
N CYS A 76 -14.18 2.91 5.59
CA CYS A 76 -12.81 2.38 5.49
C CYS A 76 -11.78 3.30 6.12
N LYS A 77 -11.97 4.62 6.03
CA LYS A 77 -11.03 5.63 6.55
C LYS A 77 -10.63 5.35 7.99
N ASP A 78 -11.62 5.09 8.86
CA ASP A 78 -11.39 4.91 10.29
C ASP A 78 -11.30 3.42 10.72
N SER A 79 -11.88 2.50 9.93
CA SER A 79 -11.87 1.05 10.24
C SER A 79 -10.46 0.43 10.30
N GLU A 80 -10.22 -0.40 11.31
CA GLU A 80 -8.98 -1.18 11.47
C GLU A 80 -8.75 -2.18 10.32
N ALA A 81 -9.83 -2.67 9.71
CA ALA A 81 -9.84 -3.53 8.54
C ALA A 81 -10.56 -2.82 7.36
N PRO A 82 -9.87 -1.89 6.66
CA PRO A 82 -10.42 -1.24 5.47
C PRO A 82 -10.48 -2.22 4.30
N TYR A 83 -11.30 -1.90 3.29
CA TYR A 83 -11.19 -2.53 1.98
C TYR A 83 -9.90 -2.06 1.27
N PHE A 84 -9.33 -2.91 0.42
CA PHE A 84 -8.11 -2.63 -0.33
C PHE A 84 -8.34 -2.81 -1.82
N HIS A 85 -8.16 -1.73 -2.59
CA HIS A 85 -8.22 -1.74 -4.05
C HIS A 85 -6.88 -2.19 -4.61
N LYS A 86 -6.88 -3.12 -5.59
CA LYS A 86 -5.65 -3.49 -6.31
C LYS A 86 -5.21 -2.37 -7.24
N LEU A 87 -3.92 -2.02 -7.19
CA LEU A 87 -3.30 -1.02 -8.06
C LEU A 87 -3.49 -1.35 -9.56
N THR A 88 -3.40 -2.64 -9.91
CA THR A 88 -3.65 -3.15 -11.27
C THR A 88 -5.08 -2.88 -11.74
N THR A 89 -6.07 -3.02 -10.85
CA THR A 89 -7.48 -2.67 -11.13
C THR A 89 -7.65 -1.17 -11.34
N LEU A 90 -7.08 -0.34 -10.46
CA LEU A 90 -7.15 1.12 -10.56
C LEU A 90 -6.53 1.64 -11.87
N ASN A 91 -5.35 1.12 -12.25
CA ASN A 91 -4.68 1.47 -13.49
C ASN A 91 -5.50 1.07 -14.74
N ASN A 92 -6.16 -0.10 -14.72
CA ASN A 92 -7.07 -0.53 -15.79
C ASN A 92 -8.38 0.29 -15.83
N PHE A 93 -8.78 0.92 -14.73
CA PHE A 93 -9.93 1.84 -14.71
C PHE A 93 -9.55 3.18 -15.34
N ILE A 94 -8.40 3.75 -14.96
CA ILE A 94 -7.83 4.97 -15.55
C ILE A 94 -7.63 4.81 -17.06
N SER A 95 -7.02 3.70 -17.52
CA SER A 95 -6.79 3.46 -18.95
C SER A 95 -8.08 3.30 -19.79
N ARG A 96 -9.22 3.10 -19.14
CA ARG A 96 -10.57 3.06 -19.74
C ARG A 96 -11.38 4.35 -19.49
N GLY A 97 -10.74 5.42 -19.02
CA GLY A 97 -11.38 6.70 -18.75
C GLY A 97 -12.31 6.71 -17.54
N ARG A 98 -12.22 5.72 -16.63
CA ARG A 98 -12.98 5.70 -15.38
C ARG A 98 -12.20 6.44 -14.29
N GLN A 99 -12.89 7.36 -13.62
CA GLN A 99 -12.32 8.20 -12.54
C GLN A 99 -12.73 7.73 -11.13
N GLN A 100 -13.69 6.81 -11.03
CA GLN A 100 -14.24 6.29 -9.78
C GLN A 100 -14.19 4.76 -9.75
N VAL A 101 -14.16 4.21 -8.54
CA VAL A 101 -14.20 2.77 -8.27
C VAL A 101 -15.07 2.50 -7.05
N GLN A 102 -15.89 1.45 -7.10
CA GLN A 102 -16.73 1.06 -5.97
C GLN A 102 -15.90 0.42 -4.84
N CYS A 103 -16.24 0.75 -3.59
CA CYS A 103 -15.78 0.06 -2.41
C CYS A 103 -16.59 -1.22 -2.20
N ASN A 104 -15.96 -2.39 -2.21
CA ASN A 104 -16.66 -3.67 -1.99
C ASN A 104 -17.18 -3.87 -0.55
N LYS A 105 -16.93 -2.92 0.37
CA LYS A 105 -17.39 -2.98 1.77
C LYS A 105 -18.66 -2.14 1.98
N SER A 106 -18.61 -0.85 1.62
CA SER A 106 -19.74 0.09 1.80
C SER A 106 -20.62 0.27 0.56
N ALA A 107 -20.21 -0.28 -0.59
CA ALA A 107 -20.81 -0.04 -1.91
C ALA A 107 -20.73 1.41 -2.43
N ASP A 108 -20.06 2.33 -1.72
CA ASP A 108 -19.82 3.70 -2.20
C ASP A 108 -18.85 3.74 -3.39
N ASP A 109 -19.07 4.64 -4.34
CA ASP A 109 -18.07 5.02 -5.34
C ASP A 109 -17.08 6.04 -4.76
N VAL A 110 -15.78 5.73 -4.81
CA VAL A 110 -14.69 6.62 -4.40
C VAL A 110 -13.86 7.09 -5.60
N SER A 111 -13.34 8.31 -5.53
CA SER A 111 -12.45 8.87 -6.55
C SER A 111 -11.13 8.12 -6.60
N ILE A 112 -10.74 7.63 -7.78
CA ILE A 112 -9.45 6.97 -7.99
C ILE A 112 -8.30 7.98 -7.82
N GLN A 113 -8.50 9.22 -8.25
CA GLN A 113 -7.54 10.31 -8.03
C GLN A 113 -7.30 10.50 -6.53
N GLU A 114 -8.36 10.52 -5.71
CA GLU A 114 -8.26 10.63 -4.25
C GLU A 114 -7.75 9.35 -3.58
N LEU A 115 -7.81 8.17 -4.20
CA LEU A 115 -7.10 6.99 -3.68
C LEU A 115 -5.57 7.16 -3.83
N PHE A 116 -5.12 7.78 -4.92
CA PHE A 116 -3.69 8.12 -5.13
C PHE A 116 -3.25 9.39 -4.38
N ASP A 117 -4.17 10.33 -4.15
CA ASP A 117 -3.95 11.62 -3.48
C ASP A 117 -4.41 11.66 -2.01
N GLY A 118 -5.00 10.57 -1.50
CA GLY A 118 -5.36 10.32 -0.09
C GLY A 118 -4.21 9.69 0.71
N ILE A 119 -3.12 9.39 0.01
CA ILE A 119 -1.81 9.71 0.54
C ILE A 119 -1.86 11.24 0.84
N GLU A 120 -1.86 11.68 2.12
CA GLU A 120 -2.14 13.06 2.64
C GLU A 120 -3.56 13.63 2.38
N MET A 121 -4.05 14.71 3.03
CA MET A 121 -3.47 15.59 4.07
C MET A 121 -4.28 15.57 5.37
N ALA A 122 -3.58 15.63 6.50
CA ALA A 122 -4.08 16.22 7.73
C ALA A 122 -2.91 16.84 8.48
N ASP A 123 -2.72 18.15 8.33
CA ASP A 123 -2.01 18.94 9.35
C ASP A 123 -2.93 19.03 10.57
N ILE A 124 -2.75 18.12 11.54
CA ILE A 124 -3.10 18.26 12.96
C ILE A 124 -2.33 17.17 13.72
N GLU A 125 -2.07 17.46 14.99
CA GLU A 125 -1.20 16.72 15.90
C GLU A 125 -1.44 15.19 15.94
N ALA A 126 -0.38 14.45 15.65
CA ALA A 126 -0.08 13.13 16.20
C ALA A 126 -1.21 12.10 16.35
N GLU A 127 -1.83 11.63 15.26
CA GLU A 127 -2.31 10.22 15.23
C GLU A 127 -2.35 9.55 13.84
N LYS A 128 -2.07 8.24 13.87
CA LYS A 128 -1.87 7.23 12.80
C LYS A 128 -2.57 7.47 11.44
N ILE A 129 -1.80 7.52 10.35
CA ILE A 129 -2.32 7.53 8.95
C ILE A 129 -2.05 6.19 8.23
N LYS A 130 -3.02 5.78 7.41
CA LYS A 130 -3.09 4.56 6.58
C LYS A 130 -2.84 4.93 5.11
N PHE A 131 -2.31 4.12 4.19
CA PHE A 131 -1.50 2.89 4.21
C PHE A 131 -1.12 2.57 2.73
N LEU A 132 -0.11 1.73 2.48
CA LEU A 132 0.01 0.92 1.26
C LEU A 132 0.39 -0.51 1.67
N PHE A 133 -0.28 -1.54 1.16
CA PHE A 133 0.12 -2.93 1.43
C PHE A 133 0.57 -3.62 0.14
N LEU A 134 1.75 -4.23 0.20
CA LEU A 134 2.20 -5.21 -0.78
C LEU A 134 1.74 -6.59 -0.30
N ILE A 135 0.95 -7.28 -1.13
CA ILE A 135 0.40 -8.61 -0.88
C ILE A 135 1.08 -9.61 -1.84
N PRO A 136 2.05 -10.44 -1.39
CA PRO A 136 2.50 -11.58 -2.15
C PRO A 136 1.35 -12.59 -2.26
N THR A 137 0.96 -12.93 -3.49
CA THR A 137 -0.09 -13.93 -3.74
C THR A 137 0.51 -15.32 -3.91
N ARG A 138 0.00 -16.29 -3.14
CA ARG A 138 0.30 -17.72 -3.33
C ARG A 138 -0.85 -18.40 -4.06
N ILE A 139 -0.67 -18.72 -5.34
CA ILE A 139 -1.47 -19.74 -6.03
C ILE A 139 -0.52 -20.60 -6.86
N GLY A 140 -0.42 -21.90 -6.55
CA GLY A 140 0.53 -22.78 -7.22
C GLY A 140 0.72 -24.15 -6.55
N SER A 141 -0.36 -24.92 -6.38
CA SER A 141 -0.25 -26.36 -6.11
C SER A 141 -1.39 -27.15 -6.75
N THR A 142 -1.40 -27.16 -8.09
CA THR A 142 -2.13 -28.19 -8.84
C THR A 142 -1.36 -29.51 -8.72
N TRP A 143 -1.60 -30.26 -7.64
CA TRP A 143 -1.24 -31.67 -7.60
C TRP A 143 -2.22 -32.42 -8.51
N LYS A 144 -1.76 -32.75 -9.72
CA LYS A 144 -2.39 -33.80 -10.52
C LYS A 144 -1.83 -35.14 -10.06
N ASN A 145 -2.70 -35.96 -9.46
CA ASN A 145 -2.63 -37.41 -9.57
C ASN A 145 -3.70 -37.82 -10.59
#